data_AF-A0AA36I8Y3-F1
#
_entry.id   AF-A0AA36I8Y3-F1
#
_cell.length_a   1.000
_cell.length_b   1.000
_cell.length_c   1.000
_cell.angle_alpha   90.00
_cell.angle_beta   90.00
_cell.angle_gamma   90.00
#
_symmetry.space_group_name_H-M   'P 1'
#
loop_
_entity.id
_entity.type
_entity.pdbx_description
1 polymer ?
#
loop_
_entity_poly.entity_id
_entity_poly.type
_entity_poly.pdbx_seq_one_letter_code
_entity_poly.pdbx_strand_id
1 'polypeptide(L)'
;MHIWYNAVRGVIRDAAWHQATRADRPELKRKRWHCAVGLASALLADRPVGSRALAVAFHCFDTDMDCILRLGEVMLMILDLTAALLNAAGLAEGATMDLAMASAASRLPRDLLFEKALAFRRRCDQSNDGRIGKDGFVAHGHEALLDAAASV
;
A
#
# COMPACT_ATOMS: atom_id res chain seq x y z
N MET A 1 11.93 -27.80 -6.01
CA MET A 1 11.15 -27.78 -4.76
C MET A 1 11.21 -26.39 -4.10
N HIS A 2 10.85 -25.31 -4.81
CA HIS A 2 10.96 -23.92 -4.29
C HIS A 2 9.75 -23.04 -4.62
N ILE A 3 9.01 -23.34 -5.69
CA ILE A 3 7.87 -22.51 -6.15
C ILE A 3 6.73 -22.52 -5.13
N TRP A 4 6.35 -23.71 -4.65
CA TRP A 4 5.27 -23.87 -3.65
C TRP A 4 5.61 -23.22 -2.31
N TYR A 5 6.85 -23.35 -1.85
CA TYR A 5 7.31 -22.74 -0.60
C TYR A 5 7.26 -21.21 -0.66
N ASN A 6 7.66 -20.60 -1.79
CA ASN A 6 7.59 -19.15 -1.97
C ASN A 6 6.15 -18.65 -2.14
N ALA A 7 5.28 -19.42 -2.80
CA ALA A 7 3.86 -19.10 -2.91
C ALA A 7 3.16 -19.12 -1.54
N VAL A 8 3.44 -20.13 -0.71
CA VAL A 8 2.93 -20.22 0.67
C VAL A 8 3.48 -19.08 1.52
N ARG A 9 4.78 -18.74 1.43
CA ARG A 9 5.33 -17.59 2.16
C ARG A 9 4.76 -16.25 1.72
N GLY A 10 4.38 -16.11 0.45
CA GLY A 10 3.72 -14.92 -0.09
C GLY A 10 2.30 -14.70 0.44
N VAL A 11 1.72 -15.67 1.16
CA VAL A 11 0.42 -15.56 1.85
C VAL A 11 0.56 -15.69 3.37
N ILE A 12 1.77 -15.78 3.91
CA ILE A 12 2.00 -15.71 5.36
C ILE A 12 2.19 -14.24 5.73
N ARG A 13 1.19 -13.67 6.42
CA ARG A 13 1.13 -12.27 6.87
C ARG A 13 2.45 -11.74 7.42
N ASP A 14 3.03 -12.45 8.40
CA ASP A 14 4.24 -11.98 9.09
C ASP A 14 5.46 -12.02 8.17
N ALA A 15 5.55 -13.02 7.28
CA ALA A 15 6.62 -13.10 6.30
C ALA A 15 6.53 -11.95 5.27
N ALA A 16 5.34 -11.64 4.80
CA ALA A 16 5.09 -10.52 3.89
C ALA A 16 5.45 -9.17 4.53
N TRP A 17 4.99 -8.95 5.77
CA TRP A 17 5.30 -7.72 6.52
C TRP A 17 6.80 -7.55 6.78
N HIS A 18 7.47 -8.60 7.25
CA HIS A 18 8.91 -8.57 7.50
C HIS A 18 9.74 -8.37 6.23
N GLN A 19 9.31 -8.93 5.09
CA GLN A 19 9.97 -8.69 3.82
C GLN A 19 9.96 -7.21 3.46
N ALA A 20 8.79 -6.57 3.49
CA ALA A 20 8.63 -5.17 3.10
C ALA A 20 9.31 -4.19 4.07
N THR A 21 9.33 -4.50 5.37
CA THR A 21 9.87 -3.59 6.39
C THR A 21 11.36 -3.77 6.68
N ARG A 22 11.98 -4.90 6.32
CA ARG A 22 13.40 -5.18 6.62
C ARG A 22 14.37 -4.17 6.00
N ALA A 23 14.05 -3.66 4.82
CA ALA A 23 14.87 -2.71 4.08
C ALA A 23 14.36 -1.27 4.16
N ASP A 24 13.36 -0.99 5.02
CA ASP A 24 12.70 0.31 5.04
C ASP A 24 13.58 1.38 5.71
N ARG A 25 14.26 2.17 4.87
CA ARG A 25 15.11 3.28 5.30
C ARG A 25 14.27 4.56 5.52
N PRO A 26 14.72 5.49 6.38
CA PRO A 26 14.02 6.76 6.61
C PRO A 26 13.70 7.54 5.33
N GLU A 27 14.56 7.48 4.32
CA GLU A 27 14.36 8.16 3.03
C GLU A 27 13.24 7.51 2.21
N LEU A 28 13.15 6.17 2.23
CA LEU A 28 12.09 5.43 1.55
C LEU A 28 10.74 5.69 2.21
N LYS A 29 10.69 5.69 3.55
CA LYS A 29 9.50 6.06 4.32
C LYS A 29 9.02 7.48 3.95
N ARG A 30 9.91 8.47 3.88
CA ARG A 30 9.56 9.84 3.47
C ARG A 30 9.03 9.90 2.04
N LYS A 31 9.68 9.20 1.10
CA LYS A 31 9.22 9.10 -0.31
C LYS A 31 7.79 8.55 -0.39
N ARG A 32 7.51 7.44 0.30
CA ARG A 32 6.17 6.84 0.34
C ARG A 32 5.14 7.74 1.01
N TRP A 33 5.52 8.39 2.11
CA TRP A 33 4.64 9.34 2.80
C TRP A 33 4.17 10.46 1.87
N HIS A 34 5.08 11.14 1.17
CA HIS A 34 4.69 12.19 0.23
C HIS A 34 3.79 11.67 -0.90
N CYS A 35 4.05 10.45 -1.37
CA CYS A 35 3.19 9.79 -2.34
C CYS A 35 1.78 9.53 -1.77
N ALA A 36 1.69 8.97 -0.55
CA ALA A 36 0.43 8.68 0.12
C ALA A 36 -0.40 9.93 0.38
N VAL A 37 0.24 11.04 0.79
CA VAL A 37 -0.41 12.35 0.92
C VAL A 37 -0.99 12.84 -0.41
N GLY A 38 -0.23 12.71 -1.50
CA GLY A 38 -0.72 13.05 -2.84
C GLY A 38 -1.91 12.20 -3.28
N LEU A 39 -1.86 10.89 -3.04
CA LEU A 39 -2.97 9.97 -3.32
C LEU A 39 -4.20 10.32 -2.47
N ALA A 40 -4.04 10.48 -1.17
CA ALA A 40 -5.13 10.86 -0.26
C ALA A 40 -5.80 12.16 -0.69
N SER A 41 -5.02 13.18 -1.05
CA SER A 41 -5.55 14.46 -1.55
C SER A 41 -6.36 14.28 -2.83
N ALA A 42 -5.92 13.43 -3.76
CA ALA A 42 -6.66 13.13 -4.99
C ALA A 42 -7.98 12.40 -4.71
N LEU A 43 -7.95 11.38 -3.83
CA LEU A 43 -9.14 10.61 -3.46
C LEU A 43 -10.17 11.47 -2.72
N LEU A 44 -9.74 12.30 -1.75
CA LEU A 44 -10.64 13.21 -1.02
C LEU A 44 -11.28 14.27 -1.92
N ALA A 45 -10.59 14.67 -2.98
CA ALA A 45 -11.11 15.62 -3.96
C ALA A 45 -11.95 14.95 -5.06
N ASP A 46 -12.23 13.65 -4.95
CA ASP A 46 -12.95 12.83 -5.94
C ASP A 46 -12.36 12.95 -7.35
N ARG A 47 -11.02 13.00 -7.44
CA ARG A 47 -10.30 13.09 -8.72
C ARG A 47 -9.70 11.74 -9.07
N PRO A 48 -9.87 11.26 -10.32
CA PRO A 48 -9.21 10.05 -10.76
C PRO A 48 -7.69 10.23 -10.72
N VAL A 49 -6.99 9.26 -10.13
CA VAL A 49 -5.53 9.25 -10.13
C VAL A 49 -5.05 8.83 -11.52
N GLY A 50 -4.47 9.76 -12.27
CA GLY A 50 -4.01 9.50 -13.64
C GLY A 50 -2.94 8.41 -13.72
N SER A 51 -2.84 7.73 -14.86
CA SER A 51 -1.92 6.61 -15.09
C SER A 51 -0.45 6.91 -14.74
N ARG A 52 0.03 8.11 -15.05
CA ARG A 52 1.39 8.56 -14.67
C ARG A 52 1.58 8.66 -13.16
N ALA A 53 0.56 9.14 -12.43
CA ALA A 53 0.60 9.23 -10.98
C ALA A 53 0.55 7.82 -10.34
N LEU A 54 -0.27 6.91 -10.88
CA LEU A 54 -0.27 5.51 -10.47
C LEU A 54 1.08 4.83 -10.73
N ALA A 55 1.71 5.07 -11.88
CA ALA A 55 3.05 4.55 -12.17
C ALA A 55 4.10 5.08 -11.18
N VAL A 56 4.02 6.34 -10.76
CA VAL A 56 4.89 6.89 -9.72
C VAL A 56 4.61 6.23 -8.38
N ALA A 57 3.33 6.08 -8.01
CA ALA A 57 2.93 5.41 -6.78
C ALA A 57 3.46 3.98 -6.72
N PHE A 58 3.33 3.22 -7.81
CA PHE A 58 3.92 1.89 -7.94
C PHE A 58 5.39 1.88 -7.54
N HIS A 59 6.21 2.74 -8.14
CA HIS A 59 7.65 2.82 -7.84
C HIS A 59 7.98 3.44 -6.48
N CYS A 60 7.03 4.12 -5.82
CA CYS A 60 7.20 4.57 -4.44
C CYS A 60 7.08 3.41 -3.46
N PHE A 61 6.14 2.49 -3.72
CA PHE A 61 5.84 1.35 -2.85
C PHE A 61 6.59 0.07 -3.20
N ASP A 62 7.18 -0.03 -4.40
CA ASP A 62 8.17 -1.04 -4.77
C ASP A 62 9.48 -0.77 -4.03
N THR A 63 9.61 -1.38 -2.85
CA THR A 63 10.68 -1.12 -1.88
C THR A 63 11.97 -1.85 -2.20
N ASP A 64 11.88 -3.01 -2.83
CA ASP A 64 13.04 -3.82 -3.25
C ASP A 64 13.42 -3.63 -4.73
N MET A 65 12.65 -2.82 -5.47
CA MET A 65 12.88 -2.41 -6.87
C MET A 65 12.84 -3.59 -7.85
N ASP A 66 12.11 -4.65 -7.52
CA ASP A 66 11.95 -5.82 -8.39
C ASP A 66 10.83 -5.66 -9.43
N CYS A 67 10.20 -4.47 -9.46
CA CYS A 67 9.09 -4.12 -10.34
C CYS A 67 7.85 -5.00 -10.13
N ILE A 68 7.67 -5.53 -8.93
CA ILE A 68 6.48 -6.27 -8.50
C ILE A 68 6.06 -5.76 -7.13
N LEU A 69 4.80 -5.32 -6.99
CA LEU A 69 4.26 -5.07 -5.65
C LEU A 69 3.85 -6.39 -5.00
N ARG A 70 4.57 -6.75 -3.95
CA ARG A 70 4.27 -7.90 -3.10
C ARG A 70 3.26 -7.52 -2.03
N LEU A 71 2.66 -8.53 -1.41
CA LEU A 71 1.60 -8.33 -0.44
C LEU A 71 2.01 -7.41 0.73
N GLY A 72 3.25 -7.51 1.22
CA GLY A 72 3.76 -6.64 2.28
C GLY A 72 3.90 -5.17 1.87
N GLU A 73 4.24 -4.91 0.61
CA GLU A 73 4.35 -3.55 0.07
C GLU A 73 2.98 -2.92 -0.16
N VAL A 74 2.00 -3.74 -0.56
CA VAL A 74 0.59 -3.34 -0.59
C VAL A 74 0.09 -3.03 0.82
N MET A 75 0.47 -3.82 1.83
CA MET A 75 0.17 -3.50 3.23
C MET A 75 0.78 -2.15 3.66
N LEU A 76 2.04 -1.87 3.31
CA LEU A 76 2.66 -0.57 3.58
C LEU A 76 1.90 0.57 2.89
N MET A 77 1.52 0.38 1.63
CA MET A 77 0.75 1.36 0.87
C MET A 77 -0.60 1.69 1.51
N ILE A 78 -1.35 0.68 1.92
CA ILE A 78 -2.65 0.88 2.57
C ILE A 78 -2.49 1.55 3.93
N LEU A 79 -1.45 1.20 4.70
CA LEU A 79 -1.15 1.85 5.98
C LEU A 79 -0.77 3.33 5.79
N ASP A 80 0.14 3.63 4.86
CA ASP A 80 0.60 4.99 4.56
C ASP A 80 -0.57 5.85 4.03
N LEU A 81 -1.43 5.27 3.17
CA LEU A 81 -2.64 5.94 2.67
C LEU A 81 -3.65 6.23 3.78
N THR A 82 -3.92 5.25 4.65
CA THR A 82 -4.80 5.42 5.82
C THR A 82 -4.29 6.55 6.72
N ALA A 83 -2.99 6.57 7.00
CA ALA A 83 -2.36 7.64 7.78
C ALA A 83 -2.50 9.01 7.11
N ALA A 84 -2.30 9.08 5.79
CA ALA A 84 -2.45 10.31 5.03
C ALA A 84 -3.89 10.83 5.02
N LEU A 85 -4.88 9.94 4.89
CA LEU A 85 -6.31 10.28 4.96
C LEU A 85 -6.69 10.81 6.36
N LEU A 86 -6.25 10.14 7.43
CA LEU A 86 -6.47 10.61 8.81
C LEU A 86 -5.81 11.98 9.06
N ASN A 87 -4.60 12.18 8.56
CA ASN A 87 -3.90 13.46 8.66
C ASN A 87 -4.64 14.57 7.90
N ALA A 88 -5.11 14.29 6.69
CA ALA A 88 -5.88 15.25 5.89
C ALA A 88 -7.24 15.59 6.52
N ALA A 89 -7.87 14.63 7.20
CA ALA A 89 -9.12 14.82 7.93
C ALA A 89 -8.94 15.52 9.30
N GLY A 90 -7.71 15.78 9.74
CA GLY A 90 -7.43 16.31 11.09
C GLY A 90 -7.74 15.33 12.22
N LEU A 91 -7.84 14.03 11.91
CA LEU A 91 -8.15 12.94 12.85
C LEU A 91 -6.89 12.22 13.35
N ALA A 92 -5.72 12.56 12.82
CA ALA A 92 -4.45 12.11 13.35
C ALA A 92 -4.19 12.75 14.72
N GLU A 93 -3.58 12.00 15.64
CA GLU A 93 -3.23 12.46 17.00
C GLU A 93 -2.11 13.53 17.02
N GLY A 94 -1.68 14.03 15.85
CA GLY A 94 -0.80 15.17 15.68
C GLY A 94 -0.46 15.47 14.22
N ALA A 95 0.30 16.55 13.99
CA ALA A 95 0.62 17.06 12.65
C ALA A 95 1.85 16.42 11.99
N THR A 96 2.46 15.40 12.61
CA THR A 96 3.67 14.75 12.09
C THR A 96 3.34 13.42 11.41
N MET A 97 4.16 13.04 10.43
CA MET A 97 4.08 11.75 9.75
C MET A 97 4.05 10.58 10.76
N ASP A 98 4.94 10.57 11.75
CA ASP A 98 5.04 9.45 12.68
C ASP A 98 3.80 9.29 13.55
N LEU A 99 3.16 10.39 13.96
CA LEU A 99 1.90 10.35 14.72
C LEU A 99 0.72 9.92 13.85
N ALA A 100 0.65 10.37 12.60
CA ALA A 100 -0.36 9.91 11.64
C ALA A 100 -0.22 8.39 11.38
N MET A 101 1.01 7.91 11.22
CA MET A 101 1.30 6.48 11.04
C MET A 101 0.92 5.66 12.28
N ALA A 102 1.23 6.15 13.49
CA ALA A 102 0.81 5.51 14.73
C ALA A 102 -0.72 5.45 14.87
N SER A 103 -1.41 6.54 14.49
CA SER A 103 -2.87 6.64 14.50
C SER A 103 -3.52 5.65 13.51
N ALA A 104 -2.92 5.47 12.34
CA ALA A 104 -3.38 4.48 11.37
C ALA A 104 -3.15 3.05 11.88
N ALA A 105 -1.96 2.78 12.43
CA ALA A 105 -1.62 1.45 12.94
C ALA A 105 -2.52 1.00 14.11
N SER A 106 -3.00 1.94 14.95
CA SER A 106 -3.93 1.62 16.04
C SER A 106 -5.35 1.31 15.56
N ARG A 107 -5.77 1.89 14.43
CA ARG A 107 -7.09 1.69 13.81
C ARG A 107 -7.12 0.53 12.82
N LEU A 108 -5.95 0.13 12.32
CA LEU A 108 -5.81 -0.90 11.30
C LEU A 108 -4.92 -2.03 11.81
N PRO A 109 -5.47 -2.97 12.62
CA PRO A 109 -4.74 -4.15 13.05
C PRO A 109 -4.15 -4.92 11.87
N ARG A 110 -3.01 -5.58 12.07
CA ARG A 110 -2.27 -6.26 10.99
C ARG A 110 -3.11 -7.28 10.23
N ASP A 111 -4.04 -7.96 10.88
CA ASP A 111 -4.98 -8.90 10.24
C ASP A 111 -5.89 -8.21 9.24
N LEU A 112 -6.50 -7.09 9.65
CA LEU A 112 -7.36 -6.30 8.78
C LEU A 112 -6.56 -5.68 7.62
N LEU A 113 -5.34 -5.22 7.90
CA LEU A 113 -4.43 -4.71 6.88
C LEU A 113 -4.08 -5.78 5.84
N PHE A 114 -3.84 -7.01 6.28
CA PHE A 114 -3.54 -8.15 5.43
C PHE A 114 -4.73 -8.53 4.53
N GLU A 115 -5.93 -8.62 5.09
CA GLU A 115 -7.14 -8.91 4.31
C GLU A 115 -7.42 -7.84 3.26
N LYS A 116 -7.26 -6.55 3.61
CA LYS A 116 -7.35 -5.45 2.64
C LYS A 116 -6.29 -5.58 1.54
N ALA A 117 -5.06 -5.92 1.88
CA ALA A 117 -4.00 -6.13 0.90
C ALA A 117 -4.29 -7.31 -0.04
N LEU A 118 -4.92 -8.39 0.46
CA LEU A 118 -5.38 -9.50 -0.37
C LEU A 118 -6.50 -9.09 -1.34
N ALA A 119 -7.46 -8.30 -0.87
CA ALA A 119 -8.53 -7.74 -1.72
C ALA A 119 -7.95 -6.82 -2.81
N PHE A 120 -7.02 -5.94 -2.42
CA PHE A 120 -6.29 -5.07 -3.34
C PHE A 120 -5.54 -5.89 -4.41
N ARG A 121 -4.80 -6.93 -3.98
CA ARG A 121 -4.09 -7.82 -4.92
C ARG A 121 -5.04 -8.49 -5.89
N ARG A 122 -6.17 -9.04 -5.41
CA ARG A 122 -7.16 -9.70 -6.27
C ARG A 122 -7.71 -8.79 -7.37
N ARG A 123 -7.76 -7.48 -7.14
CA ARG A 123 -8.18 -6.51 -8.15
C ARG A 123 -7.08 -6.21 -9.18
N CYS A 124 -5.82 -6.16 -8.76
CA CYS A 124 -4.71 -5.75 -9.62
C CYS A 124 -3.95 -6.90 -10.30
N ASP A 125 -3.99 -8.11 -9.74
CA ASP A 125 -3.34 -9.32 -10.25
C ASP A 125 -4.27 -10.06 -11.23
N GLN A 126 -4.29 -9.59 -12.48
CA GLN A 126 -5.08 -10.20 -13.55
C GLN A 126 -4.49 -11.53 -14.06
N SER A 127 -3.20 -11.77 -13.82
CA SER A 127 -2.51 -13.01 -14.14
C SER A 127 -2.78 -14.14 -13.15
N ASN A 128 -3.29 -13.80 -11.96
CA ASN A 128 -3.53 -14.72 -10.84
C ASN A 128 -2.26 -15.50 -10.43
N ASP A 129 -1.09 -14.88 -10.56
CA ASP A 129 0.21 -15.47 -10.18
C ASP A 129 0.68 -14.98 -8.79
N GLY A 130 -0.15 -14.18 -8.12
CA GLY A 130 0.10 -13.59 -6.82
C GLY A 130 0.94 -12.32 -6.86
N ARG A 131 1.22 -11.75 -8.05
CA ARG A 131 2.10 -10.60 -8.25
C ARG A 131 1.34 -9.45 -8.87
N ILE A 132 1.62 -8.24 -8.40
CA ILE A 132 1.07 -7.03 -9.00
C ILE A 132 2.18 -6.36 -9.79
N GLY A 133 2.14 -6.54 -11.12
CA GLY A 133 2.98 -5.78 -12.03
C GLY A 133 2.49 -4.34 -12.20
N LYS A 134 3.36 -3.48 -12.74
CA LYS A 134 3.06 -2.07 -12.99
C LYS A 134 1.81 -1.87 -13.84
N ASP A 135 1.64 -2.64 -14.91
CA ASP A 135 0.51 -2.46 -15.83
C ASP A 135 -0.83 -2.82 -15.16
N GLY A 136 -0.88 -3.91 -14.40
CA GLY A 136 -2.06 -4.29 -13.60
C GLY A 136 -2.38 -3.24 -12.53
N PHE A 137 -1.36 -2.68 -11.88
CA PHE A 137 -1.52 -1.58 -10.93
C PHE A 137 -2.02 -0.29 -11.61
N VAL A 138 -1.51 0.07 -12.79
CA VAL A 138 -1.96 1.27 -13.50
C VAL A 138 -3.40 1.12 -14.01
N ALA A 139 -3.78 -0.07 -14.46
CA ALA A 139 -5.11 -0.35 -14.98
C ALA A 139 -6.18 -0.37 -13.87
N HIS A 140 -5.88 -0.96 -12.72
CA HIS A 140 -6.89 -1.25 -11.68
C HIS A 140 -6.61 -0.59 -10.32
N GLY A 141 -5.45 0.07 -10.18
CA GLY A 141 -4.99 0.59 -8.90
C GLY A 141 -5.85 1.72 -8.34
N HIS A 142 -6.43 2.58 -9.19
CA HIS A 142 -7.31 3.64 -8.69
C HIS A 142 -8.53 3.07 -7.96
N GLU A 143 -9.23 2.13 -8.57
CA GLU A 143 -10.37 1.45 -7.96
C GLU A 143 -9.91 0.68 -6.70
N ALA A 144 -8.76 -0.01 -6.76
CA ALA A 144 -8.24 -0.74 -5.60
C ALA A 144 -7.89 0.19 -4.42
N LEU A 145 -7.41 1.40 -4.70
CA LEU A 145 -7.14 2.44 -3.70
C LEU A 145 -8.44 2.97 -3.08
N LEU A 146 -9.49 3.18 -3.88
CA LEU A 146 -10.81 3.60 -3.39
C LEU A 146 -11.39 2.56 -2.43
N ASP A 147 -11.38 1.28 -2.80
CA ASP A 147 -11.85 0.19 -1.94
C ASP A 147 -11.05 0.08 -0.64
N ALA A 148 -9.73 0.23 -0.73
CA ALA A 148 -8.86 0.20 0.44
C ALA A 148 -9.16 1.36 1.40
N ALA A 149 -9.50 2.53 0.85
CA ALA A 149 -9.80 3.77 1.58
C ALA A 149 -11.24 3.83 2.14
N ALA A 150 -12.20 3.10 1.55
CA ALA A 150 -13.63 3.16 1.92
C ALA A 150 -13.98 2.68 3.34
N SER A 151 -12.98 2.24 4.12
CA SER A 151 -13.14 1.75 5.49
C SER A 151 -12.06 2.29 6.43
N VAL A 152 -11.57 3.49 6.13
CA VAL A 152 -10.74 4.33 7.02
C VAL A 152 -11.65 5.21 7.88
#